data_AF-A0A2R5G068-F1
#
_entry.id   AF-A0A2R5G068-F1
#
_cell.length_a   1.000
_cell.length_b   1.000
_cell.length_c   1.000
_cell.angle_alpha   90.00
_cell.angle_beta   90.00
_cell.angle_gamma   90.00
#
_symmetry.space_group_name_H-M   'P 1'
#
loop_
_entity.id
_entity.type
_entity.pdbx_description
1 polymer ?
#
loop_
_entity_poly.entity_id
_entity_poly.type
_entity_poly.pdbx_seq_one_letter_code
_entity_poly.pdbx_strand_id
1 'polypeptide(L)'
;MTKGTKASSDRVFIQIQVDQERKTKFANKVRSQGKTITDILISWIDDYIDESEKIDVTDLKKRIEALERKSYQQDSVIMGELSA
;
A
#
# COMPACT_ATOMS: atom_id res chain seq x y z
N MET A 1 35.20 -33.07 5.76
CA MET A 1 34.68 -31.83 6.37
C MET A 1 33.94 -31.04 5.30
N THR A 2 32.62 -31.13 5.25
CA THR A 2 31.77 -30.43 4.29
C THR A 2 31.67 -28.96 4.69
N LYS A 3 32.29 -28.07 3.91
CA LYS A 3 32.12 -26.62 4.07
C LYS A 3 30.69 -26.27 3.68
N GLY A 4 29.88 -25.88 4.66
CA GLY A 4 28.54 -25.36 4.43
C GLY A 4 28.59 -24.13 3.53
N THR A 5 27.84 -24.18 2.45
CA THR A 5 27.60 -23.07 1.52
C THR A 5 26.86 -21.99 2.30
N LYS A 6 27.57 -20.96 2.78
CA LYS A 6 26.91 -19.73 3.25
C LYS A 6 26.28 -19.10 2.02
N ALA A 7 24.95 -19.02 1.98
CA ALA A 7 24.27 -18.13 1.07
C ALA A 7 24.76 -16.70 1.36
N SER A 8 25.71 -16.20 0.57
CA SER A 8 26.06 -14.79 0.55
C SER A 8 24.86 -14.08 -0.05
N SER A 9 23.95 -13.60 0.81
CA SER A 9 23.01 -12.58 0.37
C SER A 9 23.86 -11.35 0.10
N ASP A 10 24.23 -11.15 -1.16
CA ASP A 10 25.04 -10.00 -1.57
C ASP A 10 24.27 -8.72 -1.22
N ARG A 11 24.73 -8.04 -0.16
CA ARG A 11 24.14 -6.78 0.27
C ARG A 11 24.62 -5.69 -0.69
N VAL A 12 23.71 -5.16 -1.48
CA VAL A 12 23.96 -4.03 -2.38
C VAL A 12 23.56 -2.74 -1.67
N PHE A 13 24.43 -1.73 -1.71
CA PHE A 13 24.16 -0.43 -1.10
C PHE A 13 23.72 0.59 -2.16
N ILE A 14 22.69 1.36 -1.84
CA ILE A 14 22.23 2.50 -2.65
C ILE A 14 22.60 3.79 -1.91
N GLN A 15 23.36 4.67 -2.57
CA GLN A 15 23.68 5.99 -2.04
C GLN A 15 22.83 7.05 -2.73
N ILE A 16 22.12 7.87 -1.95
CA ILE A 16 21.23 8.92 -2.45
C ILE A 16 21.76 10.28 -2.00
N GLN A 17 21.92 11.20 -2.94
CA GLN A 17 22.24 12.60 -2.63
C GLN A 17 20.95 13.39 -2.43
N VAL A 18 20.86 14.08 -1.29
CA VAL A 18 19.76 14.98 -0.93
C VAL A 18 20.35 16.22 -0.27
N ASP A 19 19.66 17.35 -0.39
CA ASP A 19 20.02 18.52 0.38
C ASP A 19 19.78 18.32 1.89
N GLN A 20 20.48 19.11 2.69
CA GLN A 20 20.48 19.00 4.14
C GLN A 20 19.09 19.26 4.74
N GLU A 21 18.30 20.15 4.14
CA GLU A 21 16.97 20.49 4.62
C GLU A 21 16.02 19.30 4.47
N ARG A 22 15.98 18.69 3.28
CA ARG A 22 15.18 17.48 3.01
C ARG A 22 15.60 16.33 3.91
N LYS A 23 16.91 16.09 4.07
CA LYS A 23 17.42 15.05 4.99
C LYS A 23 16.89 15.24 6.41
N THR A 24 16.94 16.47 6.90
CA THR A 24 16.52 16.81 8.27
C THR A 24 15.02 16.61 8.45
N LYS A 25 14.21 17.15 7.53
CA LYS A 25 12.74 16.98 7.55
C LYS A 25 12.33 15.52 7.47
N PHE A 26 12.96 14.76 6.58
CA PHE A 26 12.71 13.34 6.41
C PHE A 26 13.08 12.56 7.68
N ALA A 27 14.30 12.73 8.21
CA ALA A 27 14.75 12.05 9.42
C ALA A 27 13.85 12.33 10.64
N ASN A 28 13.39 13.57 10.80
CA ASN A 28 12.48 13.96 11.88
C ASN A 28 11.12 13.26 11.77
N LYS A 29 10.54 13.22 10.56
CA LYS A 29 9.27 12.54 10.30
C LYS A 29 9.38 11.04 10.56
N VAL A 30 10.45 10.41 10.08
CA VAL A 30 10.69 8.98 10.27
C VAL A 30 10.83 8.63 11.76
N ARG A 31 11.59 9.43 12.51
CA ARG A 31 11.69 9.27 13.97
C ARG A 31 10.36 9.44 14.69
N SER A 32 9.53 10.41 14.30
CA SER A 32 8.21 10.60 14.93
C SER A 32 7.27 9.41 14.74
N GLN A 33 7.52 8.55 13.74
CA GLN A 33 6.76 7.34 13.48
C GLN A 33 7.38 6.09 14.14
N GLY A 34 8.48 6.23 14.88
CA GLY A 34 9.20 5.11 15.49
C GLY A 34 9.85 4.15 14.48
N LYS A 35 10.02 4.59 13.22
CA LYS A 35 10.59 3.78 12.13
C LYS A 35 12.03 4.19 11.85
N THR A 36 12.78 3.35 11.13
CA THR A 36 14.09 3.74 10.60
C THR A 36 13.98 4.27 9.17
N ILE A 37 15.00 5.04 8.75
CA ILE A 37 15.08 5.57 7.37
C ILE A 37 15.10 4.41 6.37
N THR A 38 15.83 3.34 6.70
CA THR A 38 15.94 2.15 5.87
C THR A 38 14.59 1.47 5.68
N ASP A 39 13.79 1.32 6.74
CA ASP A 39 12.46 0.68 6.64
C ASP A 39 11.53 1.44 5.69
N ILE A 40 11.58 2.77 5.75
CA ILE A 40 10.77 3.62 4.87
C ILE A 40 11.25 3.54 3.42
N LEU A 41 12.57 3.55 3.20
CA LEU A 41 13.13 3.48 1.86
C LEU A 41 12.87 2.11 1.22
N ILE A 42 12.99 1.02 1.97
CA ILE A 42 12.66 -0.32 1.48
C ILE A 42 11.19 -0.39 1.10
N SER A 43 10.29 0.05 1.99
CA SER A 43 8.84 0.10 1.69
C SER A 43 8.54 0.90 0.43
N TRP A 44 9.18 2.06 0.24
CA TRP A 44 8.99 2.85 -0.98
C TRP A 44 9.57 2.21 -2.23
N ILE A 45 10.68 1.48 -2.11
CA ILE A 45 11.25 0.72 -3.22
C ILE A 45 10.31 -0.41 -3.60
N ASP A 46 9.81 -1.15 -2.60
CA ASP A 46 8.84 -2.23 -2.80
C ASP A 46 7.55 -1.68 -3.42
N ASP A 47 6.97 -0.61 -2.87
CA ASP A 47 5.78 0.05 -3.42
C ASP A 47 5.99 0.61 -4.85
N TYR A 48 7.23 0.96 -5.20
CA TYR A 48 7.56 1.49 -6.53
C TYR A 48 7.78 0.37 -7.56
N ILE A 49 8.36 -0.75 -7.15
CA ILE A 49 8.58 -1.94 -7.98
C ILE A 49 7.28 -2.72 -8.15
N ASP A 50 6.46 -2.76 -7.10
CA ASP A 50 5.15 -3.39 -7.10
C ASP A 50 4.19 -2.49 -7.89
N GLU A 51 4.33 -2.53 -9.22
CA GLU A 51 3.43 -1.96 -10.21
C GLU A 51 2.04 -2.62 -10.18
N SER A 52 1.71 -3.43 -9.16
CA SER A 52 0.38 -3.98 -8.94
C SER A 52 -0.60 -2.83 -8.73
N GLU A 53 -1.16 -2.42 -9.86
CA GLU A 53 -2.30 -1.55 -10.10
C GLU A 53 -2.67 -0.70 -8.88
N LYS A 54 -2.25 0.57 -8.91
CA LYS A 54 -3.00 1.63 -8.23
C LYS A 54 -4.47 1.34 -8.51
N ILE A 55 -5.18 0.80 -7.52
CA ILE A 55 -6.59 0.46 -7.61
C ILE A 55 -7.24 1.68 -8.24
N ASP A 56 -7.78 1.53 -9.45
CA ASP A 56 -8.45 2.64 -10.11
C ASP A 56 -9.63 3.00 -9.22
N VAL A 57 -9.47 4.07 -8.46
CA VAL A 57 -10.45 4.55 -7.49
C VAL A 57 -11.78 4.83 -8.21
N THR A 58 -11.72 5.07 -9.51
CA THR A 58 -12.88 5.19 -10.40
C THR A 58 -13.63 3.87 -10.57
N ASP A 59 -12.92 2.75 -10.78
CA ASP A 59 -13.54 1.43 -10.88
C ASP A 59 -14.10 0.97 -9.53
N LEU A 60 -13.36 1.24 -8.44
CA LEU A 60 -13.83 0.96 -7.09
C LEU A 60 -15.12 1.73 -6.76
N LYS A 61 -15.19 3.01 -7.13
CA LYS A 61 -16.40 3.82 -6.96
C LYS A 61 -17.58 3.26 -7.76
N LYS A 62 -17.37 2.87 -9.01
CA LYS A 62 -18.43 2.24 -9.84
C LYS A 62 -18.95 0.95 -9.23
N ARG A 63 -18.08 0.12 -8.67
CA ARG A 63 -18.47 -1.13 -8.01
C ARG A 63 -19.30 -0.88 -6.75
N ILE A 64 -18.99 0.15 -5.97
CA ILE A 64 -19.78 0.56 -4.80
C ILE A 64 -21.16 1.06 -5.23
N GLU A 65 -21.24 1.96 -6.21
CA GLU A 65 -22.53 2.48 -6.72
C GLU A 65 -23.42 1.36 -7.27
N ALA A 66 -22.84 0.36 -7.93
CA ALA A 66 -23.56 -0.80 -8.43
C ALA A 66 -24.10 -1.70 -7.32
N LEU A 67 -23.37 -1.84 -6.21
CA LEU A 67 -23.81 -2.60 -5.03
C LEU A 67 -24.92 -1.88 -4.27
N GLU A 68 -24.81 -0.56 -4.08
CA GLU A 68 -25.86 0.25 -3.45
C GLU A 68 -27.18 0.12 -4.21
N ARG A 69 -27.16 0.24 -5.55
CA ARG A 69 -28.39 0.08 -6.37
C ARG A 69 -29.04 -1.29 -6.20
N LYS A 70 -28.25 -2.36 -6.06
CA LYS A 70 -28.78 -3.71 -5.82
C LYS A 70 -29.40 -3.84 -4.44
N SER A 71 -28.81 -3.22 -3.41
CA SER A 71 -29.39 -3.17 -2.07
C SER A 71 -30.75 -2.47 -2.07
N TYR A 72 -30.85 -1.30 -2.71
CA TYR A 72 -32.12 -0.55 -2.80
C TYR A 72 -33.22 -1.32 -3.55
N GLN A 73 -32.86 -2.08 -4.58
CA GLN A 73 -33.83 -2.93 -5.29
C GLN A 73 -34.32 -4.07 -4.41
N GLN A 74 -33.43 -4.70 -3.64
CA GLN A 74 -33.79 -5.80 -2.75
C GLN A 74 -34.71 -5.34 -1.60
N ASP A 75 -34.46 -4.16 -1.03
CA ASP A 75 -35.30 -3.57 0.02
C ASP A 75 -36.70 -3.22 -0.50
N SER A 76 -36.81 -2.75 -1.75
CA SER A 76 -38.10 -2.41 -2.38
C SER A 76 -38.98 -3.63 -2.68
N VAL A 77 -38.36 -4.78 -3.01
CA VAL A 77 -39.07 -6.04 -3.24
C VAL A 77 -39.61 -6.60 -1.93
N ILE A 78 -38.81 -6.58 -0.86
CA ILE A 78 -39.24 -7.06 0.47
C ILE A 78 -40.38 -6.20 1.03
N MET A 79 -40.35 -4.88 0.84
CA MET A 79 -41.46 -4.01 1.26
C MET A 79 -42.77 -4.26 0.47
N GLY A 80 -42.67 -4.61 -0.81
CA GLY A 80 -43.84 -4.94 -1.64
C GLY A 80 -44.51 -6.25 -1.25
N GLU A 81 -43.72 -7.26 -0.88
CA GLU A 81 -44.23 -8.58 -0.45
C GLU A 81 -44.83 -8.57 0.96
N LEU A 82 -44.39 -7.68 1.86
CA LEU A 82 -44.95 -7.53 3.21
C LEU A 82 -46.25 -6.71 3.26
N SER A 83 -46.60 -6.05 2.15
CA SER A 83 -47.78 -5.17 2.05
C SER A 83 -48.95 -5.79 1.27
N ALA A 84 -48.82 -7.04 0.81
CA ALA A 84 -49.84 -7.82 0.10
C ALA A 84 -50.41 -8.93 0.99
#